data_AF-A0A4Q1AVQ6-F1
#
_entry.id   AF-A0A4Q1AVQ6-F1
#
_cell.length_a   1.000
_cell.length_b   1.000
_cell.length_c   1.000
_cell.angle_alpha   90.00
_cell.angle_beta   90.00
_cell.angle_gamma   90.00
#
_symmetry.space_group_name_H-M   'P 1'
#
loop_
_entity.id
_entity.type
_entity.pdbx_description
1 polymer ?
#
loop_
_entity_poly.entity_id
_entity_poly.type
_entity_poly.pdbx_seq_one_letter_code
_entity_poly.pdbx_strand_id
1 'polypeptide(L)'
;MGILRILTAGFGGYLLASLVTVTLTFALPFSNKVEAISFATMMSFLVWLGFILYSFSSVQLKSLLIQLTFICINLFLINTCLVGIKG
;
A
#
# COMPACT_ATOMS: atom_id res chain seq x y z
N MET A 1 4.58 19.43 14.05
CA MET A 1 3.79 18.21 13.71
C MET A 1 3.53 18.03 12.22
N GLY A 2 3.45 19.10 11.41
CA GLY A 2 3.21 18.97 9.96
C GLY A 2 4.26 18.17 9.19
N ILE A 3 5.55 18.36 9.50
CA ILE A 3 6.65 17.65 8.82
C ILE A 3 6.56 16.13 9.00
N LEU A 4 6.26 15.65 10.22
CA LEU A 4 6.10 14.22 10.50
C LEU A 4 4.92 13.65 9.72
N ARG A 5 3.84 14.42 9.58
CA ARG A 5 2.65 14.03 8.81
C ARG A 5 2.98 13.89 7.32
N ILE A 6 3.72 14.85 6.75
CA ILE A 6 4.21 14.82 5.37
C ILE A 6 5.10 13.59 5.16
N LEU A 7 6.05 13.34 6.08
CA LEU A 7 6.92 12.17 6.02
C LEU A 7 6.12 10.86 6.08
N THR A 8 5.15 10.74 7.00
CA THR A 8 4.31 9.55 7.10
C THR A 8 3.41 9.35 5.88
N ALA A 9 2.83 10.43 5.33
CA ALA A 9 1.99 10.37 4.14
C ALA A 9 2.82 10.00 2.89
N GLY A 10 4.00 10.58 2.75
CA GLY A 10 4.94 10.30 1.67
C GLY A 10 5.52 8.89 1.77
N PHE A 11 6.41 8.67 2.74
CA PHE A 11 7.15 7.42 2.89
C PHE A 11 6.26 6.25 3.32
N GLY A 12 5.40 6.47 4.33
CA GLY A 12 4.49 5.44 4.82
C GLY A 12 3.44 5.05 3.78
N GLY A 13 2.86 6.05 3.11
CA GLY A 13 1.95 5.80 1.99
C GLY A 13 2.64 5.08 0.83
N TYR A 14 3.88 5.44 0.50
CA TYR A 14 4.62 4.78 -0.57
C TYR A 14 4.90 3.30 -0.24
N LEU A 15 5.26 3.00 1.01
CA LEU A 15 5.42 1.62 1.48
C LEU A 15 4.10 0.83 1.42
N LEU A 16 2.98 1.46 1.78
CA LEU A 16 1.65 0.85 1.62
C LEU A 16 1.37 0.55 0.13
N ALA A 17 1.60 1.51 -0.75
CA ALA A 17 1.34 1.37 -2.18
C ALA A 17 2.22 0.29 -2.83
N SER A 18 3.49 0.18 -2.45
CA SER A 18 4.38 -0.86 -2.97
C SER A 18 3.90 -2.26 -2.56
N LEU A 19 3.52 -2.44 -1.29
CA LEU A 19 2.96 -3.70 -0.80
C LEU A 19 1.66 -4.07 -1.54
N VAL A 20 0.75 -3.11 -1.73
CA VAL A 20 -0.50 -3.30 -2.48
C VAL A 20 -0.22 -3.67 -3.94
N THR A 21 0.77 -3.04 -4.58
CA THR A 21 1.16 -3.35 -5.97
C THR A 21 1.59 -4.81 -6.10
N VAL A 22 2.42 -5.29 -5.17
CA VAL A 22 2.86 -6.69 -5.13
C VAL A 22 1.66 -7.61 -4.94
N THR A 23 0.77 -7.30 -3.99
CA THR A 23 -0.44 -8.10 -3.75
C THR A 23 -1.30 -8.20 -5.00
N LEU A 24 -1.60 -7.09 -5.66
CA LEU A 24 -2.44 -7.04 -6.87
C LEU A 24 -1.79 -7.78 -8.04
N THR A 25 -0.48 -7.64 -8.23
CA THR A 25 0.26 -8.31 -9.30
C THR A 25 0.18 -9.84 -9.17
N PHE A 26 0.23 -10.36 -7.94
CA PHE A 26 0.12 -11.80 -7.70
C PHE A 26 -1.32 -12.29 -7.54
N ALA A 27 -2.24 -11.49 -7.00
CA ALA A 27 -3.61 -11.93 -6.72
C ALA A 27 -4.50 -11.93 -7.97
N LEU A 28 -4.30 -10.98 -8.89
CA LEU A 28 -5.16 -10.84 -10.06
C LEU A 28 -4.88 -11.92 -11.11
N PRO A 29 -5.92 -12.48 -11.75
CA PRO A 29 -5.80 -13.56 -12.72
C PRO A 29 -5.47 -13.04 -14.12
N PHE A 30 -4.46 -12.18 -14.25
CA PHE A 30 -4.01 -11.71 -15.55
C PHE A 30 -3.03 -12.72 -16.18
N SER A 31 -3.32 -13.15 -17.41
CA SER A 31 -2.38 -13.98 -18.18
C SER A 31 -1.15 -13.19 -18.64
N ASN A 32 -1.29 -11.89 -18.88
CA ASN A 32 -0.20 -11.01 -19.30
C ASN A 32 0.39 -10.25 -18.10
N LYS A 33 1.68 -10.48 -17.82
CA LYS A 33 2.39 -9.82 -16.70
C LYS A 33 2.44 -8.30 -16.85
N VAL A 34 2.51 -7.78 -18.07
CA VAL A 34 2.61 -6.33 -18.31
C VAL A 34 1.31 -5.62 -17.94
N GLU A 35 0.17 -6.19 -18.33
CA GLU A 35 -1.15 -5.68 -17.99
C GLU A 35 -1.43 -5.78 -16.47
N ALA A 36 -0.97 -6.86 -15.84
CA ALA A 36 -1.08 -7.02 -14.40
C ALA A 36 -0.36 -5.90 -13.63
N ILE A 37 0.87 -5.59 -14.05
CA ILE A 37 1.70 -4.56 -13.40
C ILE A 37 1.13 -3.16 -13.67
N SER A 38 0.71 -2.85 -14.90
CA SER A 38 0.13 -1.54 -15.22
C SER A 38 -1.17 -1.30 -14.43
N PHE A 39 -2.04 -2.30 -14.34
CA PHE A 39 -3.25 -2.18 -13.54
C PHE A 39 -2.95 -2.07 -12.03
N ALA A 40 -2.03 -2.91 -11.52
CA ALA A 40 -1.64 -2.89 -10.12
C ALA A 40 -1.04 -1.54 -9.70
N THR A 41 -0.21 -0.93 -10.56
CA THR A 41 0.40 0.39 -10.32
C THR A 41 -0.62 1.52 -10.36
N MET A 42 -1.60 1.49 -11.27
CA MET A 42 -2.70 2.46 -11.28
C MET A 42 -3.54 2.37 -10.00
N MET A 43 -3.88 1.16 -9.56
CA MET A 43 -4.67 0.97 -8.33
C MET A 43 -3.88 1.32 -7.07
N SER A 44 -2.59 0.99 -7.00
CA SER A 44 -1.77 1.35 -5.85
C SER A 44 -1.52 2.86 -5.75
N PHE A 45 -1.46 3.57 -6.86
CA PHE A 45 -1.45 5.03 -6.87
C PHE A 45 -2.71 5.63 -6.26
N LEU A 46 -3.89 5.07 -6.56
CA LEU A 46 -5.16 5.51 -5.93
C LEU A 46 -5.15 5.26 -4.42
N VAL A 47 -4.62 4.12 -3.97
CA VAL A 47 -4.46 3.83 -2.53
C VAL A 47 -3.51 4.82 -1.87
N TRP A 48 -2.39 5.14 -2.53
CA TRP A 48 -1.44 6.14 -2.03
C TRP A 48 -2.08 7.53 -1.90
N LEU A 49 -2.78 7.98 -2.94
CA LEU A 49 -3.48 9.26 -2.95
C LEU A 49 -4.57 9.31 -1.85
N GLY A 50 -5.36 8.25 -1.74
CA GLY A 50 -6.35 8.11 -0.67
C GLY A 50 -5.72 8.16 0.72
N PHE A 51 -4.56 7.53 0.89
CA PHE A 51 -3.81 7.58 2.14
C PHE A 51 -3.26 8.98 2.46
N ILE A 52 -2.79 9.73 1.45
CA ILE A 52 -2.39 11.14 1.64
C ILE A 52 -3.59 11.96 2.12
N LEU A 53 -4.72 11.90 1.42
CA LEU A 53 -5.93 12.65 1.79
C LEU A 53 -6.41 12.28 3.19
N TYR A 54 -6.41 10.99 3.51
CA TYR A 54 -6.74 10.48 4.85
C TYR A 54 -5.76 10.99 5.92
N SER A 55 -4.46 11.02 5.60
CA SER A 55 -3.42 11.51 6.50
C SER A 55 -3.56 12.99 6.83
N PHE A 56 -4.05 13.81 5.90
CA PHE A 56 -4.29 15.23 6.14
C PHE A 56 -5.67 15.56 6.72
N SER A 57 -6.57 14.58 6.84
CA SER A 57 -7.87 14.73 7.52
C SER A 57 -7.73 14.97 9.04
N SER A 58 -8.82 14.98 9.80
CA SER A 58 -8.84 15.23 11.26
C SER A 58 -8.27 14.08 12.14
N VAL A 59 -7.51 13.15 11.54
CA VAL A 59 -7.03 11.92 12.19
C VAL A 59 -5.77 12.18 13.03
N GLN A 60 -5.72 11.66 14.25
CA GLN A 60 -4.53 11.79 15.10
C GLN A 60 -3.34 11.00 14.53
N LEU A 61 -2.15 11.61 14.56
CA LEU A 61 -0.91 11.02 13.99
C LEU A 61 -0.56 9.66 14.60
N LYS A 62 -0.76 9.48 15.92
CA LYS A 62 -0.55 8.19 16.60
C LYS A 62 -1.46 7.09 16.05
N SER A 63 -2.75 7.39 15.89
CA SER A 63 -3.72 6.45 15.32
C SER A 63 -3.34 6.07 13.89
N LEU A 64 -2.91 7.06 13.09
CA LEU A 64 -2.49 6.83 11.71
C LEU A 64 -1.29 5.90 11.62
N LEU A 65 -0.27 6.07 12.47
CA LEU A 65 0.90 5.20 12.52
C LEU A 65 0.55 3.75 12.90
N ILE A 66 -0.37 3.57 13.86
CA ILE A 66 -0.83 2.24 14.28
C ILE A 66 -1.59 1.56 13.13
N GLN A 67 -2.53 2.29 12.51
CA GLN A 67 -3.29 1.77 11.36
C GLN A 67 -2.37 1.41 10.19
N LEU A 68 -1.42 2.29 9.85
CA LEU A 68 -0.46 2.04 8.78
C LEU A 68 0.38 0.80 9.08
N THR A 69 0.96 0.69 10.28
CA THR A 69 1.76 -0.46 10.69
C THR A 69 0.97 -1.75 10.58
N PHE A 70 -0.27 -1.77 11.10
CA PHE A 70 -1.13 -2.94 11.05
C PHE A 70 -1.45 -3.37 9.63
N ILE A 71 -1.84 -2.43 8.76
CA ILE A 71 -2.16 -2.73 7.36
C ILE A 71 -0.91 -3.25 6.62
N CYS A 72 0.25 -2.62 6.83
CA CYS A 72 1.49 -3.02 6.18
C CYS A 72 1.96 -4.42 6.61
N ILE A 73 1.82 -4.77 7.89
CA ILE A 73 2.14 -6.12 8.39
C ILE A 73 1.22 -7.15 7.73
N ASN A 74 -0.09 -6.90 7.68
CA ASN A 74 -1.04 -7.82 7.05
C ASN A 74 -0.74 -8.01 5.56
N LEU A 75 -0.50 -6.91 4.82
CA LEU A 75 -0.12 -6.99 3.41
C LEU A 75 1.21 -7.70 3.18
N PHE A 76 2.19 -7.49 4.05
CA PHE A 76 3.46 -8.21 3.99
C PHE A 76 3.26 -9.71 4.15
N LEU A 77 2.49 -10.14 5.16
CA LEU A 77 2.17 -11.56 5.38
C LEU A 77 1.42 -12.18 4.18
N ILE A 78 0.43 -11.47 3.63
CA ILE A 78 -0.30 -11.90 2.43
C ILE A 78 0.67 -12.04 1.26
N ASN A 79 1.56 -11.07 1.03
CA ASN A 79 2.54 -11.12 -0.04
C ASN A 79 3.50 -12.30 0.13
N THR A 80 4.00 -12.55 1.33
CA THR A 80 4.86 -13.71 1.59
C THR A 80 4.13 -15.02 1.31
N CYS A 81 2.85 -15.12 1.69
CA CYS A 81 2.03 -16.30 1.40
C CYS A 81 1.81 -16.48 -0.12
N LEU A 82 1.45 -15.42 -0.83
CA LEU A 82 1.21 -15.45 -2.28
C LEU A 82 2.47 -15.80 -3.07
N VAL A 83 3.63 -15.26 -2.67
CA VAL A 83 4.92 -15.62 -3.26
C VAL A 83 5.24 -17.09 -3.02
N GLY A 84 4.96 -17.63 -1.83
CA GLY A 84 5.15 -19.07 -1.57
C GLY A 84 4.24 -20.00 -2.36
N ILE A 85 3.09 -19.52 -2.85
CA ILE A 85 2.14 -20.33 -3.65
C ILE A 85 2.42 -20.22 -5.15
N LYS A 86 2.87 -19.05 -5.63
CA LYS A 86 3.00 -18.74 -7.07
C LYS A 86 4.45 -18.56 -7.57
N GLY A 87 5.43 -18.47 -6.67
CA GLY A 87 6.86 -18.38 -6.97
C GLY A 87 7.51 -19.74 -7.06
#